data_AF-A0A527G3L0-F1
#
_entry.id   AF-A0A527G3L0-F1
#
_cell.length_a   1.000
_cell.length_b   1.000
_cell.length_c   1.000
_cell.angle_alpha   90.00
_cell.angle_beta   90.00
_cell.angle_gamma   90.00
#
_symmetry.space_group_name_H-M   'P 1'
#
loop_
_entity.id
_entity.type
_entity.pdbx_description
1 polymer ?
#
loop_
_entity_poly.entity_id
_entity_poly.type
_entity_poly.pdbx_seq_one_letter_code
_entity_poly.pdbx_strand_id
1 'polypeptide(L)' 'VDLVEEGLDLAVRISRLENSSLIARRLAPFSIKLCASPELIAKHGMPTRPQDLSRMPCIVDTNGRGLNN' A
#
# COMPACT_ATOMS: atom_id res chain seq x y z
N VAL A 1 6.00 4.65 16.18
CA VAL A 1 6.27 6.10 16.05
C VAL A 1 5.27 6.83 16.90
N ASP A 2 5.73 7.24 18.08
CA ASP A 2 5.00 8.17 18.93
C ASP A 2 5.56 9.57 18.68
N LEU A 3 4.72 10.43 18.11
CA LEU A 3 5.13 11.78 17.73
C LEU A 3 5.53 12.62 18.95
N VAL A 4 4.87 12.39 20.09
CA VAL A 4 5.04 13.21 21.29
C VAL A 4 6.32 12.80 22.02
N GLU A 5 6.53 11.50 22.25
CA GLU A 5 7.73 11.02 22.94
C GLU A 5 9.01 11.25 22.13
N GLU A 6 8.93 11.16 20.79
CA GLU A 6 10.09 11.33 19.90
C GLU A 6 10.39 12.81 19.56
N GLY A 7 9.59 13.75 20.07
CA GLY A 7 9.77 15.19 19.80
C GLY A 7 9.56 15.56 18.33
N LEU A 8 8.66 14.87 17.64
CA LEU A 8 8.36 15.05 16.23
C LEU A 8 7.14 15.96 16.06
N ASP A 9 7.25 17.00 15.23
CA ASP A 9 6.15 17.96 15.00
C ASP A 9 5.06 17.41 14.06
N LEU A 10 5.41 16.51 13.14
CA LEU A 10 4.50 16.02 12.10
C LEU A 10 4.88 14.61 11.62
N ALA A 11 3.86 13.80 11.31
CA ALA A 11 4.00 12.59 10.51
C ALA A 11 3.12 12.64 9.27
N VAL A 12 3.63 12.13 8.16
CA VAL A 12 2.85 11.81 6.96
C VAL A 12 2.62 10.30 6.94
N ARG A 13 1.36 9.88 6.98
CA ARG A 13 0.98 8.46 7.06
C ARG A 13 -0.05 8.10 5.99
N ILE A 14 0.06 6.89 5.46
CA ILE A 14 -0.93 6.25 4.59
C ILE A 14 -1.70 5.23 5.45
N SER A 15 -2.51 5.74 6.38
CA SER A 15 -3.30 4.93 7.29
C SER A 15 -4.53 5.69 7.76
N ARG A 16 -5.52 4.98 8.31
CA ARG A 16 -6.49 5.62 9.19
C ARG A 16 -5.80 5.93 10.51
N LEU A 17 -6.07 7.10 11.07
CA LEU A 17 -5.62 7.40 12.43
C LEU A 17 -6.58 6.67 13.37
N GLU A 18 -6.06 5.72 14.15
CA GLU A 18 -6.80 5.13 15.26
C GLU A 18 -7.04 6.20 16.34
N ASN A 19 -8.09 6.05 17.16
CA ASN A 19 -8.52 7.04 18.15
C ASN A 19 -7.32 7.63 18.90
N SER A 20 -7.01 8.89 18.59
CA SER A 20 -5.86 9.61 19.11
C SER A 20 -6.28 11.05 19.39
N SER A 21 -5.64 11.68 20.37
CA SER A 21 -5.75 13.13 20.62
C SER A 21 -5.06 13.98 19.55
N LEU A 22 -4.37 13.36 18.59
CA LEU A 22 -3.66 14.05 17.52
C LEU A 22 -4.63 14.63 16.48
N ILE A 23 -4.30 15.83 15.97
CA ILE A 23 -5.03 16.47 14.87
C ILE A 23 -4.62 15.82 13.55
N ALA A 24 -5.59 15.30 12.80
CA ALA A 24 -5.37 14.72 11.47
C ALA A 24 -5.94 15.62 10.36
N ARG A 25 -5.19 15.77 9.26
CA ARG A 25 -5.66 16.42 8.03
C ARG A 25 -5.49 15.48 6.84
N ARG A 26 -6.58 15.18 6.12
CA ARG A 26 -6.51 14.41 4.87
C ARG A 26 -5.80 15.23 3.80
N LEU A 27 -4.69 14.73 3.26
CA LEU A 27 -3.93 15.39 2.19
C LEU A 27 -4.47 15.04 0.80
N ALA A 28 -4.66 13.75 0.53
CA ALA A 28 -5.11 13.24 -0.77
C ALA A 28 -5.66 11.80 -0.64
N PRO A 29 -6.44 11.29 -1.61
CA PRO A 29 -6.70 9.86 -1.73
C PRO A 29 -5.43 9.09 -2.14
N PHE A 30 -5.36 7.80 -1.78
CA PHE A 30 -4.27 6.89 -2.12
C PHE A 30 -4.83 5.60 -2.74
N SER A 31 -4.16 5.05 -3.77
CA SER A 31 -4.56 3.79 -4.42
C SER A 31 -3.34 2.96 -4.80
N ILE A 32 -3.42 1.65 -4.61
CA ILE A 32 -2.41 0.69 -5.06
C ILE A 32 -2.74 0.28 -6.51
N LYS A 33 -1.70 0.12 -7.33
CA LYS A 33 -1.81 -0.35 -8.72
C LYS A 33 -0.95 -1.59 -8.90
N LEU A 34 -1.51 -2.58 -9.61
CA LEU A 34 -0.74 -3.71 -10.11
C LEU A 34 0.08 -3.25 -11.32
N CYS A 35 1.35 -3.59 -11.35
CA CYS A 35 2.24 -3.31 -12.48
C CYS A 35 3.15 -4.51 -12.75
N ALA A 36 3.66 -4.57 -13.97
CA ALA A 36 4.62 -5.56 -14.42
C ALA A 36 5.51 -4.91 -15.48
N SER A 37 6.76 -5.39 -15.61
CA SER A 37 7.60 -4.97 -16.72
C SER A 37 7.06 -5.56 -18.03
N PRO A 38 7.26 -4.89 -19.19
CA PRO A 38 6.84 -5.43 -20.48
C PRO A 38 7.41 -6.82 -20.77
N GLU A 39 8.65 -7.08 -20.34
CA GLU A 39 9.34 -8.36 -20.53
C GLU A 39 8.68 -9.50 -19.76
N LEU A 40 8.18 -9.22 -18.54
CA LEU A 40 7.44 -10.20 -17.76
C LEU A 40 6.15 -10.61 -18.49
N ILE A 41 5.41 -9.63 -19.01
CA ILE A 41 4.17 -9.86 -19.75
C ILE A 41 4.44 -10.60 -21.07
N ALA A 42 5.52 -10.26 -21.79
CA ALA A 42 5.90 -10.95 -23.01
C ALA A 42 6.23 -12.44 -22.76
N LYS A 43 6.86 -12.75 -21.62
CA LYS A 43 7.25 -14.12 -21.25
C LYS A 43 6.10 -14.96 -20.68
N HIS A 44 5.23 -14.36 -19.87
CA HIS A 44 4.20 -15.08 -19.10
C HIS A 44 2.77 -14.86 -19.60
N GLY A 45 2.57 -13.94 -20.55
CA GLY A 45 1.25 -13.51 -21.02
C GLY A 45 0.61 -12.46 -20.11
N MET A 46 -0.39 -11.76 -20.65
CA MET A 46 -1.16 -10.77 -19.89
C MET A 46 -2.24 -11.49 -19.04
N PRO A 47 -2.28 -11.29 -17.71
CA PRO A 47 -3.34 -11.85 -16.88
C PRO A 47 -4.70 -11.23 -17.26
N THR A 48 -5.73 -12.06 -17.38
CA THR A 48 -7.10 -11.61 -17.73
C THR A 48 -8.04 -11.67 -16.55
N ARG A 49 -7.68 -12.45 -15.53
CA ARG A 49 -8.42 -12.61 -14.28
C ARG A 49 -7.47 -12.55 -13.09
N PRO A 50 -7.92 -12.09 -11.91
CA PRO A 50 -7.06 -12.01 -10.71
C PRO A 50 -6.39 -13.34 -10.34
N GLN A 51 -7.07 -14.47 -10.57
CA GLN A 51 -6.55 -15.81 -10.27
C GLN A 51 -5.29 -16.15 -11.08
N ASP A 52 -5.11 -15.55 -12.26
CA ASP A 52 -3.96 -15.77 -13.12
C ASP A 52 -2.65 -15.32 -12.44
N LEU A 53 -2.74 -14.31 -11.56
CA LEU A 53 -1.59 -13.77 -10.81
C LEU A 53 -0.95 -14.81 -9.88
N SER A 54 -1.72 -15.80 -9.42
CA SER A 54 -1.19 -16.89 -8.58
C SER A 54 -0.11 -17.74 -9.27
N ARG A 55 -0.05 -17.69 -10.60
CA ARG A 55 0.90 -18.44 -11.43
C ARG A 55 2.04 -17.57 -11.94
N MET A 56 2.00 -16.27 -11.67
CA MET A 56 3.04 -15.32 -12.08
C MET A 56 4.08 -15.15 -10.97
N PRO A 57 5.35 -14.85 -11.31
CA PRO A 57 6.31 -14.43 -10.31
C PRO A 57 5.92 -13.03 -9.80
N CYS A 58 5.35 -12.97 -8.60
CA CYS A 58 4.87 -11.72 -7.99
C CYS A 58 5.73 -11.33 -6.78
N ILE A 59 5.99 -10.03 -6.67
CA ILE A 59 6.43 -9.41 -5.41
C ILE A 59 5.16 -8.92 -4.73
N VAL A 60 4.91 -9.40 -3.51
CA VAL A 60 3.72 -9.04 -2.74
C VAL A 60 4.14 -8.18 -1.56
N ASP A 61 3.60 -6.96 -1.50
CA ASP A 61 3.81 -6.08 -0.36
C ASP A 61 3.07 -6.63 0.87
N THR A 62 3.82 -6.94 1.93
CA THR A 62 3.28 -7.44 3.19
C THR A 62 2.85 -6.33 4.15
N ASN A 63 3.12 -5.07 3.84
CA ASN A 63 2.79 -3.92 4.70
C ASN A 63 1.30 -3.56 4.66
N GLY A 64 0.57 -3.99 3.62
CA GLY A 64 -0.85 -3.71 3.45
C GLY A 64 -1.81 -4.45 4.39
N ARG A 65 -1.31 -5.24 5.35
CA ARG A 65 -2.13 -6.08 6.25
C ARG A 65 -3.15 -5.29 7.09
N GLY A 66 -2.97 -3.98 7.26
CA GLY A 66 -3.90 -3.09 7.98
C GLY A 66 -4.77 -2.17 7.10
N LEU A 67 -4.76 -2.34 5.77
CA LEU A 67 -5.56 -1.51 4.84
C LEU A 67 -6.93 -2.11 4.50
N ASN A 68 -7.18 -3.37 4.86
CA ASN A 68 -8.49 -3.99 4.76
C ASN A 68 -9.31 -3.64 6.00
N ASN A 69 -10.47 -3.02 5.78
CA ASN A 69 -11.55 -3.01 6.78
C ASN A 69 -12.17 -4.40 6.86
#